data_AF-A0A1I1S071-F1
#
_entry.id   AF-A0A1I1S071-F1
#
_cell.length_a   1.000
_cell.length_b   1.000
_cell.length_c   1.000
_cell.angle_alpha   90.00
_cell.angle_beta   90.00
_cell.angle_gamma   90.00
#
_symmetry.space_group_name_H-M   'P 1'
#
loop_
_entity.id
_entity.type
_entity.pdbx_description
1 polymer ?
#
loop_
_entity_poly.entity_id
_entity_poly.type
_entity_poly.pdbx_seq_one_letter_code
_entity_poly.pdbx_strand_id
1 'polypeptide(L)'
;MFLNKLHFKVTPDGMQIRQQKYLNSIVEQDHRFIKKRARSMLGFKSFKTVTFILSGVESMHMIKKGQIDLRNQSVQSQKEFIHQVFGLIA
;
A
#
# COMPACT_ATOMS: atom_id res chain seq x y z
N MET A 1 28.37 3.32 14.85
CA MET A 1 28.37 4.71 15.37
C MET A 1 27.54 5.60 14.45
N PHE A 2 26.20 5.60 14.58
CA PHE A 2 25.35 6.66 14.00
C PHE A 2 24.07 6.78 14.83
N LEU A 3 24.12 7.65 15.84
CA LEU A 3 22.94 8.12 16.56
C LEU A 3 22.12 8.97 15.59
N ASN A 4 21.09 8.38 14.98
CA ASN A 4 20.09 9.17 14.24
C ASN A 4 19.24 9.93 15.26
N LYS A 5 19.63 11.18 15.51
CA LYS A 5 18.81 12.17 16.21
C LYS A 5 17.55 12.39 15.37
N LEU A 6 16.39 11.97 15.87
CA LEU A 6 15.10 12.20 15.20
C LEU A 6 14.78 13.70 15.30
N HIS A 7 15.13 14.47 14.27
CA HIS A 7 14.68 15.86 14.16
C HIS A 7 13.23 15.87 13.69
N PHE A 8 12.31 16.30 14.56
CA PHE A 8 10.91 16.54 14.21
C PHE A 8 10.74 18.02 13.85
N LYS A 9 10.00 18.32 12.79
CA LYS A 9 9.58 19.69 12.46
C LYS A 9 8.11 19.81 12.80
N VAL A 10 7.75 20.74 13.68
CA VAL A 10 6.36 21.02 14.05
C VAL A 10 5.79 21.98 13.02
N THR A 11 4.70 21.60 12.36
CA THR A 11 3.96 22.49 11.46
C THR A 11 3.08 23.47 12.27
N PRO A 12 2.60 24.57 11.66
CA PRO A 12 1.83 25.60 12.39
C PRO A 12 0.54 25.08 13.06
N ASP A 13 0.02 23.96 12.56
CA ASP A 13 -1.13 23.19 13.08
C ASP A 13 -0.75 22.20 14.20
N GLY A 14 0.50 22.17 14.64
CA GLY A 14 0.99 21.32 15.74
C GLY A 14 1.38 19.90 15.32
N MET A 15 1.30 19.55 14.02
CA MET A 15 1.64 18.22 13.55
C MET A 15 3.17 18.01 13.53
N GLN A 16 3.65 16.90 14.11
CA GLN A 16 5.08 16.57 14.12
C GLN A 16 5.47 15.80 12.86
N ILE A 17 6.23 16.42 11.97
CA ILE A 17 6.79 15.77 10.78
C ILE A 17 8.15 15.16 11.13
N ARG A 18 8.29 13.83 10.98
CA ARG A 18 9.59 13.14 11.09
C ARG A 18 10.51 13.56 9.94
N GLN A 19 11.68 14.15 10.23
CA GLN A 19 12.73 14.35 9.22
C GLN A 19 13.63 13.11 9.08
N GLN A 20 13.07 11.90 9.10
CA GLN A 20 13.80 10.70 8.69
C GLN A 20 13.67 10.55 7.18
N LYS A 21 14.46 11.34 6.44
CA LYS A 21 14.49 11.35 4.97
C LYS A 21 14.56 9.93 4.38
N TYR A 22 15.34 9.05 5.01
CA TYR A 22 15.47 7.65 4.61
C TYR A 22 14.15 6.87 4.73
N LEU A 23 13.45 6.95 5.87
CA LEU A 23 12.16 6.27 6.05
C LEU A 23 11.10 6.81 5.09
N ASN A 24 11.09 8.14 4.85
CA ASN A 24 10.19 8.73 3.87
C ASN A 24 10.49 8.21 2.46
N SER A 25 11.76 8.08 2.06
CA SER A 25 12.10 7.49 0.76
C SER A 25 11.64 6.04 0.62
N ILE A 26 11.67 5.21 1.68
CA ILE A 26 11.17 3.82 1.61
C ILE A 26 9.65 3.83 1.37
N VAL A 27 8.91 4.60 2.15
CA VAL A 27 7.44 4.69 2.02
C VAL A 27 7.05 5.27 0.66
N GLU A 28 7.71 6.34 0.22
CA GLU A 28 7.48 6.93 -1.09
C GLU A 28 7.79 5.98 -2.24
N GLN A 29 8.86 5.19 -2.12
CA GLN A 29 9.22 4.18 -3.11
C GLN A 29 8.19 3.06 -3.17
N ASP A 30 7.69 2.59 -2.04
CA ASP A 30 6.69 1.52 -2.00
C ASP A 30 5.38 1.97 -2.67
N HIS A 31 4.96 3.21 -2.41
CA HIS A 31 3.76 3.79 -3.02
C HIS A 31 3.94 4.17 -4.49
N ARG A 32 5.17 4.20 -5.03
CA ARG A 32 5.45 4.61 -6.41
C ARG A 32 4.74 3.73 -7.43
N PHE A 33 4.62 2.43 -7.16
CA PHE A 33 3.95 1.49 -8.04
C PHE A 33 2.45 1.80 -8.17
N ILE A 34 1.78 1.97 -7.02
CA ILE A 34 0.35 2.29 -6.95
C ILE A 34 0.08 3.64 -7.62
N LYS A 35 0.89 4.67 -7.32
CA LYS A 35 0.77 6.00 -7.94
C LYS A 35 0.96 5.94 -9.46
N LYS A 36 1.92 5.15 -9.96
CA LYS A 36 2.14 4.99 -11.40
C LYS A 36 0.93 4.37 -12.10
N ARG A 37 0.32 3.34 -11.49
CA ARG A 37 -0.91 2.70 -12.01
C ARG A 37 -2.11 3.65 -11.97
N ALA A 38 -2.32 4.34 -10.85
CA ALA A 38 -3.39 5.31 -10.71
C ALA A 38 -3.26 6.46 -11.74
N ARG A 39 -2.04 6.94 -11.99
CA ARG A 39 -1.79 8.01 -12.98
C ARG A 39 -2.09 7.59 -14.43
N SER A 40 -1.94 6.31 -14.76
CA SER A 40 -2.30 5.79 -16.10
C SER A 40 -3.81 5.59 -16.30
N MET A 41 -4.61 5.69 -15.25
CA MET A 41 -6.07 5.52 -15.33
C MET A 41 -6.73 6.87 -15.66
N LEU A 42 -7.81 6.86 -16.45
CA LEU A 42 -8.59 8.05 -16.86
C LEU A 42 -9.43 8.66 -15.70
N GLY A 43 -8.98 8.49 -14.46
CA GLY A 43 -9.73 8.81 -13.25
C GLY A 43 -10.74 7.74 -12.86
N PHE A 44 -11.30 7.89 -11.67
CA PHE A 44 -12.29 6.97 -11.09
C PHE A 44 -13.64 7.67 -10.96
N LYS A 45 -14.72 6.96 -11.29
CA LYS A 45 -16.09 7.51 -11.28
C LYS A 45 -16.70 7.60 -9.87
N SER A 46 -16.21 6.83 -8.90
CA SER A 46 -16.71 6.84 -7.51
C SER A 46 -15.65 6.37 -6.53
N PHE A 47 -15.73 6.81 -5.26
CA PHE A 47 -14.83 6.36 -4.20
C PHE A 47 -14.90 4.84 -3.96
N LYS A 48 -16.09 4.25 -4.03
CA LYS A 48 -16.25 2.79 -3.94
C LYS A 48 -15.41 2.10 -5.00
N THR A 49 -15.50 2.56 -6.25
CA THR A 49 -14.70 2.03 -7.37
C THR A 49 -13.20 2.23 -7.15
N VAL A 50 -12.78 3.39 -6.61
CA VAL A 50 -11.38 3.65 -6.25
C VAL A 50 -10.86 2.61 -5.28
N THR A 51 -11.60 2.34 -4.19
CA THR A 51 -11.20 1.39 -3.15
C THR A 51 -10.98 0.00 -3.73
N PHE A 52 -11.96 -0.53 -4.47
CA PHE A 52 -11.83 -1.85 -5.10
C PHE A 52 -10.63 -1.93 -6.06
N ILE A 53 -10.40 -0.91 -6.89
CA ILE A 53 -9.29 -0.92 -7.85
C ILE A 53 -7.94 -0.82 -7.13
N LEU A 54 -7.80 0.08 -6.14
CA LEU A 54 -6.56 0.21 -5.38
C LEU A 54 -6.24 -1.08 -4.61
N SER A 55 -7.22 -1.68 -3.94
CA SER A 55 -7.06 -2.97 -3.25
C SER A 55 -6.61 -4.09 -4.20
N GLY A 56 -7.16 -4.13 -5.42
CA GLY A 56 -6.72 -5.08 -6.45
C GLY A 56 -5.30 -4.83 -6.94
N VAL A 57 -4.93 -3.57 -7.20
CA VAL A 57 -3.58 -3.18 -7.64
C VAL A 57 -2.54 -3.50 -6.57
N GLU A 58 -2.85 -3.24 -5.30
CA GLU A 58 -2.01 -3.56 -4.14
C GLU A 58 -1.86 -5.07 -3.98
N SER A 59 -2.96 -5.83 -4.07
CA SER A 59 -2.94 -7.29 -3.97
C SER A 59 -2.08 -7.95 -5.04
N MET A 60 -2.20 -7.50 -6.29
CA MET A 60 -1.35 -8.00 -7.38
C MET A 60 0.13 -7.66 -7.16
N HIS A 61 0.43 -6.51 -6.54
CA HIS A 61 1.79 -6.12 -6.19
C HIS A 61 2.37 -7.00 -5.07
N MET A 62 1.57 -7.32 -4.04
CA MET A 62 1.97 -8.26 -2.98
C MET A 62 2.25 -9.66 -3.53
N ILE A 63 1.38 -10.17 -4.43
CA ILE A 63 1.60 -11.46 -5.12
C ILE A 63 2.92 -11.42 -5.88
N LYS A 64 3.15 -10.38 -6.69
CA LYS A 64 4.37 -10.25 -7.49
C LYS A 64 5.65 -10.19 -6.64
N LYS A 65 5.58 -9.62 -5.43
CA LYS A 65 6.70 -9.58 -4.48
C LYS A 65 6.89 -10.90 -3.71
N GLY A 66 5.99 -11.87 -3.84
CA GLY A 66 6.00 -13.08 -3.02
C GLY A 66 5.72 -12.81 -1.54
N GLN A 67 5.06 -11.68 -1.22
CA GLN A 67 4.71 -11.31 0.16
C GLN A 67 3.54 -12.11 0.70
N ILE A 68 2.82 -12.81 -0.17
CA ILE A 68 1.70 -13.65 0.19
C ILE A 68 2.21 -15.08 0.33
N ASP A 69 2.26 -15.55 1.57
CA ASP A 69 2.54 -16.93 1.89
C ASP A 69 1.26 -17.76 1.63
N LEU A 70 0.97 -18.01 0.35
CA LEU A 70 0.00 -19.02 -0.05
C LEU A 70 0.65 -20.40 0.21
N ARG A 71 0.81 -20.75 1.50
CA ARG A 71 1.49 -21.95 2.01
C ARG A 71 1.10 -23.22 1.27
N ASN A 72 -0.12 -23.25 0.76
CA ASN A 72 -0.54 -24.13 -0.31
C ASN A 72 -1.18 -23.22 -1.37
N GLN A 73 -0.73 -23.27 -2.63
CA GLN A 73 -1.38 -22.60 -3.76
C GLN A 73 -2.76 -23.21 -4.10
N SER A 74 -3.45 -23.72 -3.09
CA SER A 74 -4.79 -24.28 -3.20
C SER A 74 -5.75 -23.19 -3.65
N VAL A 75 -6.74 -23.61 -4.45
CA VAL A 75 -7.83 -22.75 -4.89
C VAL A 75 -8.56 -22.13 -3.69
N GLN A 76 -8.61 -22.83 -2.55
CA GLN A 76 -9.26 -22.36 -1.32
C GLN A 76 -8.51 -21.18 -0.67
N SER A 77 -7.18 -21.26 -0.57
CA SER A 77 -6.37 -20.16 -0.02
C SER A 77 -6.39 -18.92 -0.92
N GLN A 78 -6.47 -19.11 -2.24
CA GLN A 78 -6.67 -18.02 -3.19
C GLN A 78 -8.07 -17.40 -3.05
N LYS A 79 -9.11 -18.23 -2.88
CA LYS A 79 -10.49 -17.79 -2.62
C LYS A 79 -10.54 -16.95 -1.34
N GLU A 80 -10.00 -17.45 -0.23
CA GLU A 80 -9.96 -16.74 1.05
C GLU A 80 -9.23 -15.40 0.96
N PHE A 81 -8.09 -15.36 0.25
CA PHE A 81 -7.37 -14.13 -0.01
C PHE A 81 -8.21 -13.10 -0.77
N ILE A 82 -8.92 -13.53 -1.83
CA ILE A 82 -9.83 -12.67 -2.59
C ILE A 82 -10.96 -12.14 -1.71
N HIS A 83 -11.57 -12.99 -0.88
CA HIS A 83 -12.60 -12.56 0.06
C HIS A 83 -12.07 -11.51 1.05
N GLN A 84 -10.86 -11.71 1.58
CA GLN A 84 -10.22 -10.78 2.51
C GLN A 84 -9.91 -9.42 1.85
N VAL A 85 -9.32 -9.43 0.66
CA VAL A 85 -8.94 -8.20 -0.07
C VAL A 85 -10.15 -7.36 -0.44
N PHE A 86 -11.24 -8.01 -0.84
CA PHE A 86 -12.42 -7.33 -1.36
C PHE A 86 -13.56 -7.22 -0.34
N GLY A 87 -13.34 -7.67 0.90
CA GLY A 87 -14.35 -7.65 1.95
C GLY A 87 -15.62 -8.41 1.58
N LEU A 88 -15.49 -9.46 0.77
CA LEU A 88 -16.62 -10.29 0.34
C LEU A 88 -16.95 -11.27 1.46
N ILE A 89 -18.22 -11.36 1.85
CA ILE A 89 -18.69 -12.39 2.78
C ILE A 89 -18.43 -13.75 2.12
N ALA A 90 -17.73 -14.64 2.85
CA ALA A 90 -17.29 -15.95 2.38
C ALA A 90 -18.37 -17.02 2.56
#